data_AF-A0A0L0VH29-F1
#
_entry.id   AF-A0A0L0VH29-F1
#
_cell.length_a   1.000
_cell.length_b   1.000
_cell.length_c   1.000
_cell.angle_alpha   90.00
_cell.angle_beta   90.00
_cell.angle_gamma   90.00
#
_symmetry.space_group_name_H-M   'P 1'
#
loop_
_entity.id
_entity.type
_entity.pdbx_description
1 polymer ?
#
loop_
_entity_poly.entity_id
_entity_poly.type
_entity_poly.pdbx_seq_one_letter_code
_entity_poly.pdbx_strand_id
1 'polypeptide(L)'
;MLSAIRWLPTNKNFLRTIHTTRQTQRAHQAPDKIDPIPEPTQTPNLPPFHFPTSSASTDFEPDFNYVYPVSKPIVYKDYSKGPSALDKAAKLFFLTEIARGMWTVLGQMFRPPYTIMYPFEKGPVSPRFRGEHALRRYASGEERCIACKLCEAICPAQAITIESETREDGSRRTTRYDIDMTKCIYCGFCQEACPVDAIVESSNTEYSTETREELLYNKDKLLANGDRMEAEIAANLHSDHVYR
;
A
#
# COMPACT_ATOMS: atom_id res chain seq x y z
N MET A 1 8.90 24.26 -81.71
CA MET A 1 10.17 24.75 -81.12
C MET A 1 10.08 24.53 -79.60
N LEU A 2 10.16 23.34 -79.00
CA LEU A 2 11.15 22.24 -79.04
C LEU A 2 12.61 22.68 -78.81
N SER A 3 13.05 22.54 -77.56
CA SER A 3 14.32 21.92 -77.09
C SER A 3 14.66 22.47 -75.70
N ALA A 4 15.22 21.76 -74.71
CA ALA A 4 15.52 20.35 -74.43
C ALA A 4 16.12 20.38 -72.99
N ILE A 5 15.55 19.71 -71.98
CA ILE A 5 15.97 18.43 -71.38
C ILE A 5 17.49 18.14 -71.40
N ARG A 6 18.13 18.08 -70.21
CA ARG A 6 19.07 17.01 -69.74
C ARG A 6 19.49 17.26 -68.27
N TRP A 7 19.03 16.46 -67.29
CA TRP A 7 19.60 15.20 -66.74
C TRP A 7 20.84 15.34 -65.83
N LEU A 8 20.69 14.83 -64.59
CA LEU A 8 21.72 14.52 -63.58
C LEU A 8 22.73 13.47 -64.07
N PRO A 9 23.82 13.25 -63.31
CA PRO A 9 24.09 11.89 -62.89
C PRO A 9 24.34 11.74 -61.38
N THR A 10 23.68 10.71 -60.85
CA THR A 10 23.99 9.93 -59.65
C THR A 10 25.30 9.16 -59.78
N ASN A 11 26.01 8.95 -58.65
CA ASN A 11 26.90 7.80 -58.41
C ASN A 11 27.03 7.72 -56.86
N LYS A 12 26.42 6.82 -56.07
CA LYS A 12 26.06 5.39 -56.18
C LYS A 12 27.20 4.54 -56.69
N ASN A 13 28.07 4.10 -55.79
CA ASN A 13 28.42 2.70 -55.59
C ASN A 13 29.90 2.54 -55.19
N PHE A 14 30.31 1.54 -54.42
CA PHE A 14 29.67 0.43 -53.71
C PHE A 14 30.86 -0.46 -53.42
N LEU A 15 30.93 -0.89 -52.15
CA LEU A 15 31.43 -2.19 -51.77
C LEU A 15 32.93 -2.50 -51.92
N ARG A 16 33.42 -2.93 -50.74
CA ARG A 16 34.08 -4.24 -50.53
C ARG A 16 35.53 -4.28 -51.04
N THR A 17 36.51 -4.76 -50.28
CA THR A 17 36.44 -5.77 -49.24
C THR A 17 37.86 -5.96 -48.69
N ILE A 18 37.91 -6.27 -47.39
CA ILE A 18 38.69 -7.36 -46.79
C ILE A 18 40.13 -7.10 -46.27
N HIS A 19 40.20 -7.07 -44.92
CA HIS A 19 41.13 -7.78 -44.01
C HIS A 19 42.63 -7.42 -44.06
N THR A 20 43.40 -7.22 -42.99
CA THR A 20 43.34 -7.44 -41.52
C THR A 20 44.49 -6.57 -40.92
N THR A 21 44.47 -5.98 -39.73
CA THR A 21 44.59 -6.63 -38.42
C THR A 21 44.54 -5.58 -37.30
N ARG A 22 43.80 -5.90 -36.22
CA ARG A 22 43.95 -5.47 -34.81
C ARG A 22 43.96 -3.97 -34.46
N GLN A 23 42.80 -3.44 -34.07
CA GLN A 23 42.43 -3.13 -32.66
C GLN A 23 41.01 -2.53 -32.63
N THR A 24 40.07 -3.25 -32.00
CA THR A 24 38.63 -2.99 -32.00
C THR A 24 38.14 -2.16 -30.80
N GLN A 25 37.44 -1.07 -31.10
CA GLN A 25 36.19 -0.51 -30.52
C GLN A 25 35.71 -0.90 -29.09
N ARG A 26 35.31 0.13 -28.31
CA ARG A 26 33.97 0.36 -27.67
C ARG A 26 34.07 1.61 -26.75
N ALA A 27 33.31 2.69 -26.97
CA ALA A 27 31.90 2.96 -26.64
C ALA A 27 31.66 3.34 -25.15
N HIS A 28 31.15 4.56 -24.93
CA HIS A 28 30.38 5.10 -23.80
C HIS A 28 30.77 4.72 -22.36
N GLN A 29 31.31 5.68 -21.60
CA GLN A 29 31.46 5.58 -20.14
C GLN A 29 30.27 6.26 -19.45
N ALA A 30 29.47 5.44 -18.75
CA ALA A 30 28.41 5.83 -17.82
C ALA A 30 28.99 6.18 -16.43
N PRO A 31 28.31 7.00 -15.58
CA PRO A 31 28.68 7.13 -14.18
C PRO A 31 28.10 5.99 -13.30
N ASP A 32 29.03 5.34 -12.61
CA ASP A 32 29.00 4.77 -11.25
C ASP A 32 27.93 3.72 -10.85
N LYS A 33 28.38 2.46 -11.01
CA LYS A 33 28.10 1.22 -10.24
C LYS A 33 26.82 1.17 -9.39
N ILE A 34 25.81 0.54 -9.98
CA ILE A 34 24.85 -0.31 -9.27
C ILE A 34 25.51 -1.68 -9.12
N ASP A 35 25.53 -2.22 -7.90
CA ASP A 35 26.09 -3.54 -7.63
C ASP A 35 25.28 -4.66 -8.34
N PRO A 36 25.94 -5.73 -8.81
CA PRO A 36 25.26 -6.82 -9.51
C PRO A 36 24.32 -7.60 -8.59
N ILE A 37 23.11 -7.81 -9.09
CA ILE A 37 22.07 -8.71 -8.55
C ILE A 37 22.66 -10.13 -8.46
N PRO A 38 22.60 -10.83 -7.31
CA PRO A 38 22.93 -12.24 -7.26
C PRO A 38 21.89 -13.06 -8.05
N GLU A 39 22.39 -13.97 -8.90
CA GLU A 39 21.60 -14.96 -9.63
C GLU A 39 20.62 -15.71 -8.70
N PRO A 40 19.40 -16.02 -9.16
CA PRO A 40 18.42 -16.70 -8.35
C PRO A 40 18.92 -18.11 -8.01
N THR A 41 19.29 -18.31 -6.74
CA THR A 41 19.45 -19.65 -6.19
C THR A 41 18.14 -20.42 -6.40
N GLN A 42 18.28 -21.55 -7.08
CA GLN A 42 17.22 -22.50 -7.43
C GLN A 42 16.18 -22.62 -6.30
N THR A 43 14.93 -22.36 -6.65
CA THR A 43 13.79 -22.69 -5.81
C THR A 43 13.83 -24.19 -5.50
N PRO A 44 13.72 -24.62 -4.23
CA PRO A 44 13.55 -26.03 -3.95
C PRO A 44 12.24 -26.49 -4.59
N ASN A 45 12.33 -27.54 -5.40
CA ASN A 45 11.23 -28.17 -6.13
C ASN A 45 9.99 -28.35 -5.24
N LEU A 46 8.95 -27.56 -5.49
CA LEU A 46 7.62 -27.81 -4.93
C LEU A 46 7.03 -29.04 -5.63
N PRO A 47 6.60 -30.08 -4.89
CA PRO A 47 5.94 -31.23 -5.51
C PRO A 47 4.58 -30.81 -6.11
N PRO A 48 4.10 -31.51 -7.14
CA PRO A 48 2.88 -31.14 -7.86
C PRO A 48 1.65 -31.20 -6.95
N PHE A 49 0.80 -30.18 -7.05
CA PHE A 49 -0.51 -30.14 -6.39
C PHE A 49 -1.41 -31.27 -6.91
N HIS A 50 -1.50 -32.35 -6.14
CA HIS A 50 -2.55 -33.35 -6.29
C HIS A 50 -3.76 -32.91 -5.46
N PHE A 51 -4.90 -32.70 -6.12
CA PHE A 51 -6.19 -32.58 -5.43
C PHE A 51 -6.70 -33.99 -5.09
N PRO A 52 -6.85 -34.37 -3.81
CA PRO A 52 -7.46 -35.65 -3.50
C PRO A 52 -8.99 -35.51 -3.61
N THR A 53 -9.54 -36.27 -4.53
CA THR A 53 -10.95 -36.60 -4.61
C THR A 53 -11.40 -37.30 -3.33
N SER A 54 -12.56 -36.87 -2.83
CA SER A 54 -13.35 -37.44 -1.74
C SER A 54 -13.14 -38.93 -1.41
N SER A 55 -12.78 -39.22 -0.16
CA SER A 55 -13.45 -40.26 0.66
C SER A 55 -12.86 -40.27 2.06
N ALA A 56 -13.75 -40.29 3.05
CA ALA A 56 -13.44 -40.28 4.47
C ALA A 56 -12.33 -41.28 4.87
N SER A 57 -11.29 -40.76 5.50
CA SER A 57 -10.55 -41.45 6.55
C SER A 57 -9.96 -40.39 7.47
N THR A 58 -10.31 -40.52 8.74
CA THR A 58 -9.60 -39.91 9.86
C THR A 58 -8.12 -40.24 9.71
N ASP A 59 -7.28 -39.23 9.57
CA ASP A 59 -5.83 -39.18 9.81
C ASP A 59 -5.24 -38.04 8.95
N PHE A 60 -5.62 -36.81 9.27
CA PHE A 60 -4.96 -35.60 8.77
C PHE A 60 -4.47 -34.84 9.99
N GLU A 61 -3.23 -35.08 10.39
CA GLU A 61 -2.49 -34.18 11.28
C GLU A 61 -2.19 -32.91 10.48
N PRO A 62 -2.76 -31.75 10.84
CA PRO A 62 -2.34 -30.51 10.22
C PRO A 62 -1.01 -30.10 10.85
N ASP A 63 0.03 -29.97 10.02
CA ASP A 63 1.25 -29.22 10.35
C ASP A 63 0.89 -27.73 10.48
N PHE A 64 0.22 -27.41 11.58
CA PHE A 64 -0.15 -26.06 12.00
C PHE A 64 1.00 -25.48 12.82
N ASN A 65 2.20 -25.40 12.24
CA ASN A 65 3.37 -24.82 12.90
C ASN A 65 3.41 -23.29 12.76
N TYR A 66 2.26 -22.64 12.93
CA TYR A 66 2.20 -21.25 13.32
C TYR A 66 2.17 -21.24 14.85
N VAL A 67 3.35 -21.11 15.46
CA VAL A 67 3.48 -20.97 16.91
C VAL A 67 2.97 -19.58 17.28
N TYR A 68 1.65 -19.44 17.39
CA TYR A 68 1.09 -18.43 18.28
C TYR A 68 1.62 -18.77 19.68
N PRO A 69 2.18 -17.82 20.44
CA PRO A 69 2.52 -18.09 21.83
C PRO A 69 1.21 -18.47 22.51
N VAL A 70 1.04 -19.76 22.80
CA VAL A 70 -0.09 -20.29 23.57
C VAL A 70 -0.08 -19.47 24.86
N SER A 71 -1.09 -18.62 25.02
CA SER A 71 -1.27 -17.85 26.23
C SER A 71 -1.18 -18.85 27.39
N LYS A 72 -0.31 -18.55 28.37
CA LYS A 72 -0.13 -19.41 29.55
C LYS A 72 -1.50 -19.92 29.99
N PRO A 73 -1.66 -21.23 30.29
CA PRO A 73 -2.95 -21.75 30.68
C PRO A 73 -3.47 -20.84 31.80
N ILE A 74 -4.68 -20.31 31.60
CA ILE A 74 -5.34 -19.47 32.59
C ILE A 74 -5.57 -20.34 33.83
N VAL A 75 -4.62 -20.28 34.77
CA VAL A 75 -4.75 -20.93 36.07
C VAL A 75 -5.84 -20.16 36.81
N TYR A 76 -7.06 -20.68 36.73
CA TYR A 76 -8.12 -20.25 37.62
C TYR A 76 -7.71 -20.64 39.04
N LYS A 77 -7.84 -19.71 39.98
CA LYS A 77 -7.61 -20.05 41.39
C LYS A 77 -8.64 -21.10 41.80
N ASP A 78 -8.19 -22.22 42.35
CA ASP A 78 -9.07 -23.21 42.94
C ASP A 78 -9.74 -22.62 44.19
N TYR A 79 -11.00 -22.19 44.05
CA TYR A 79 -11.79 -21.63 45.15
C TYR A 79 -12.42 -22.72 46.05
N SER A 80 -12.11 -24.00 45.82
CA SER A 80 -12.62 -25.15 46.57
C SER A 80 -12.21 -25.15 48.05
N LYS A 81 -11.08 -24.50 48.37
CA LYS A 81 -10.65 -24.20 49.74
C LYS A 81 -10.69 -22.69 49.94
N GLY A 82 -11.84 -22.18 50.37
CA GLY A 82 -12.01 -20.77 50.68
C GLY A 82 -11.23 -20.35 51.94
N PRO A 83 -10.88 -19.06 52.07
CA PRO A 83 -10.28 -18.53 53.29
C PRO A 83 -11.21 -18.76 54.50
N SER A 84 -10.62 -18.89 55.69
CA SER A 84 -11.39 -19.11 56.92
C SER A 84 -12.41 -17.98 57.14
N ALA A 85 -13.51 -18.24 57.85
CA ALA A 85 -14.54 -17.22 58.06
C ALA A 85 -13.98 -15.94 58.71
N LEU A 86 -12.95 -16.10 59.55
CA LEU A 86 -12.21 -15.00 60.17
C LEU A 86 -11.39 -14.19 59.17
N ASP A 87 -10.74 -14.82 58.19
CA ASP A 87 -10.00 -14.12 57.13
C ASP A 87 -10.94 -13.30 56.24
N LYS A 88 -12.14 -13.83 55.95
CA LYS A 88 -13.16 -13.10 55.19
C LYS A 88 -13.68 -11.90 55.96
N ALA A 89 -13.96 -12.07 57.25
CA ALA A 89 -14.35 -10.97 58.13
C ALA A 89 -13.25 -9.92 58.22
N ALA A 90 -11.99 -10.31 58.43
CA ALA A 90 -10.85 -9.40 58.49
C ALA A 90 -10.67 -8.60 57.18
N LYS A 91 -10.76 -9.27 56.02
CA LYS A 91 -10.70 -8.57 54.72
C LYS A 91 -11.85 -7.58 54.53
N LEU A 92 -13.05 -7.90 55.01
CA LEU A 92 -14.22 -7.03 54.92
C LEU A 92 -14.10 -5.83 55.87
N PHE A 93 -13.70 -6.04 57.12
CA PHE A 93 -13.58 -4.98 58.12
C PHE A 93 -12.37 -4.06 57.87
N PHE A 94 -11.23 -4.62 57.48
CA PHE A 94 -10.00 -3.85 57.22
C PHE A 94 -9.87 -3.40 55.76
N LEU A 95 -10.83 -3.74 54.90
CA LEU A 95 -10.89 -3.34 53.49
C LEU A 95 -9.55 -3.53 52.75
N THR A 96 -8.81 -4.59 53.08
CA THR A 96 -7.43 -4.78 52.61
C THR A 96 -7.35 -4.90 51.09
N GLU A 97 -8.40 -5.41 50.46
CA GLU A 97 -8.51 -5.48 48.99
C GLU A 97 -8.65 -4.08 48.37
N ILE A 98 -9.37 -3.16 49.03
CA ILE A 98 -9.48 -1.76 48.60
C ILE A 98 -8.14 -1.05 48.78
N ALA A 99 -7.46 -1.27 49.91
CA ALA A 99 -6.14 -0.69 50.16
C ALA A 99 -5.09 -1.17 49.13
N ARG A 100 -5.13 -2.45 48.74
CA ARG A 100 -4.28 -3.00 47.67
C ARG A 100 -4.58 -2.36 46.31
N GLY A 101 -5.85 -2.13 45.99
CA GLY A 101 -6.27 -1.40 44.80
C GLY A 101 -5.76 0.04 44.81
N MET A 102 -5.95 0.73 45.93
CA MET A 102 -5.48 2.11 46.14
C MET A 102 -3.97 2.24 45.98
N TRP A 103 -3.19 1.30 46.53
CA TRP A 103 -1.74 1.26 46.38
C TRP A 103 -1.30 1.13 44.92
N THR A 104 -2.04 0.35 44.13
CA THR A 104 -1.78 0.19 42.69
C THR A 104 -2.05 1.48 41.93
N VAL A 105 -3.17 2.16 42.23
CA VAL A 105 -3.53 3.45 41.63
C VAL A 105 -2.53 4.54 42.03
N LEU A 106 -2.11 4.57 43.30
CA LEU A 106 -1.07 5.48 43.77
C LEU A 106 0.24 5.28 43.00
N GLY A 107 0.60 4.04 42.71
CA GLY A 107 1.74 3.73 41.83
C GLY A 107 1.58 4.22 40.38
N GLN A 108 0.35 4.34 39.86
CA GLN A 108 0.10 4.94 38.54
C GLN A 108 0.17 6.47 38.57
N MET A 109 -0.21 7.11 39.69
CA MET A 109 -0.15 8.58 39.86
C MET A 109 1.28 9.14 39.69
N PHE A 110 2.30 8.37 40.08
CA PHE A 110 3.71 8.79 39.97
C PHE A 110 4.37 8.41 38.64
N ARG A 111 3.66 7.78 37.70
CA ARG A 111 4.20 7.53 36.35
C ARG A 111 4.02 8.77 35.47
N PRO A 112 4.95 9.04 34.54
CA PRO A 112 4.75 10.10 33.56
C PRO A 112 3.51 9.79 32.69
N PRO A 113 2.75 10.81 32.26
CA PRO A 113 1.58 10.61 31.41
C PRO A 113 2.00 10.17 29.99
N TYR A 114 1.18 9.33 29.35
CA TYR A 114 1.36 8.89 27.97
C TYR A 114 0.79 9.87 26.92
N THR A 115 0.27 11.01 27.36
CA THR A 115 -0.40 11.99 26.49
C THR A 115 0.61 12.70 25.60
N ILE A 116 0.39 12.64 24.28
CA ILE A 116 1.09 13.50 23.31
C ILE A 116 0.38 14.86 23.21
N MET A 117 1.14 15.91 22.93
CA MET A 117 0.59 17.27 22.83
C MET A 117 0.05 17.56 21.43
N TYR A 118 -1.07 16.95 21.07
CA TYR A 118 -1.77 17.27 19.82
C TYR A 118 -2.27 18.74 19.88
N PRO A 119 -2.09 19.59 18.85
CA PRO A 119 -1.66 19.29 17.47
C PRO A 119 -0.16 19.48 17.17
N PHE A 120 0.66 19.86 18.16
CA PHE A 120 2.09 20.13 17.95
C PHE A 120 2.92 18.86 17.78
N GLU A 121 2.51 17.79 18.46
CA GLU A 121 3.08 16.45 18.35
C GLU A 121 2.01 15.50 17.80
N LYS A 122 2.32 14.81 16.70
CA LYS A 122 1.45 13.80 16.09
C LYS A 122 1.96 12.39 16.37
N GLY A 123 1.06 11.43 16.40
CA GLY A 123 1.43 10.02 16.54
C GLY A 123 2.26 9.54 15.34
N PRO A 124 3.17 8.57 15.53
CA PRO A 124 3.93 8.01 14.42
C PRO A 124 3.00 7.25 13.47
N VAL A 125 3.06 7.58 12.17
CA VAL A 125 2.32 6.88 11.11
C VAL A 125 3.26 6.01 10.29
N SER A 126 2.77 4.86 9.84
CA SER A 126 3.53 3.98 8.95
C SER A 126 3.40 4.46 7.49
N PRO A 127 4.36 4.13 6.60
CA PRO A 127 4.24 4.47 5.18
C PRO A 127 3.04 3.81 4.46
N ARG A 128 2.46 2.77 5.08
CA ARG A 128 1.28 2.03 4.59
C ARG A 128 -0.04 2.57 5.14
N PHE A 129 0.01 3.73 5.79
CA PHE A 129 -1.18 4.34 6.33
C PHE A 129 -2.17 4.69 5.21
N ARG A 130 -3.46 4.53 5.50
CA ARG A 130 -4.57 4.73 4.56
C ARG A 130 -5.40 5.93 4.99
N GLY A 131 -5.32 7.02 4.25
CA GLY A 131 -6.01 8.28 4.52
C GLY A 131 -6.76 8.84 3.31
N GLU A 132 -6.64 10.14 3.09
CA GLU A 132 -7.35 10.85 2.02
C GLU A 132 -6.95 10.33 0.64
N HIS A 133 -7.92 10.11 -0.26
CA HIS A 133 -7.62 9.63 -1.60
C HIS A 133 -7.04 10.75 -2.47
N ALA A 134 -6.10 10.37 -3.33
CA ALA A 134 -5.45 11.26 -4.28
C ALA A 134 -5.28 10.60 -5.64
N LEU A 135 -5.48 11.37 -6.71
CA LEU A 135 -5.14 10.97 -8.07
C LEU A 135 -3.78 11.54 -8.44
N ARG A 136 -2.85 10.67 -8.85
CA ARG A 136 -1.48 11.04 -9.17
C ARG A 136 -1.28 11.31 -10.66
N ARG A 137 -0.20 12.04 -10.94
CA ARG A 137 0.29 12.31 -12.30
C ARG A 137 1.58 11.55 -12.56
N TYR A 138 1.89 11.34 -13.84
CA TYR A 138 3.23 10.94 -14.27
C TYR A 138 4.21 12.10 -14.07
N ALA A 139 5.52 11.80 -14.12
CA ALA A 139 6.56 12.83 -14.07
C ALA A 139 6.47 13.84 -15.24
N SER A 140 5.76 13.49 -16.32
CA SER A 140 5.45 14.40 -17.43
C SER A 140 4.32 15.40 -17.14
N GLY A 141 3.63 15.27 -16.00
CA GLY A 141 2.45 16.08 -15.63
C GLY A 141 1.12 15.52 -16.12
N GLU A 142 1.14 14.46 -16.93
CA GLU A 142 -0.07 13.81 -17.43
C GLU A 142 -0.74 12.95 -16.34
N GLU A 143 -2.07 12.90 -16.30
CA GLU A 143 -2.77 12.06 -15.32
C GLU A 143 -2.49 10.55 -15.54
N ARG A 144 -2.34 9.79 -14.45
CA ARG A 144 -2.08 8.34 -14.55
C ARG A 144 -3.29 7.53 -14.94
N CYS A 145 -4.50 8.01 -14.63
CA CYS A 145 -5.73 7.26 -14.81
C CYS A 145 -6.03 6.98 -16.29
N ILE A 146 -6.18 5.69 -16.64
CA ILE A 146 -6.54 5.20 -17.98
C ILE A 146 -8.02 4.77 -18.08
N ALA A 147 -8.84 5.22 -17.12
CA ALA A 147 -10.28 4.94 -17.04
C ALA A 147 -10.65 3.45 -17.06
N CYS A 148 -9.80 2.55 -16.55
CA CYS A 148 -9.96 1.09 -16.62
C CYS A 148 -11.18 0.54 -15.87
N LYS A 149 -11.78 1.31 -14.96
CA LYS A 149 -12.94 0.94 -14.11
C LYS A 149 -12.74 -0.24 -13.17
N LEU A 150 -11.50 -0.74 -13.00
CA LEU A 150 -11.19 -1.79 -12.02
C LEU A 150 -11.44 -1.32 -10.58
N CYS A 151 -11.07 -0.07 -10.26
CA CYS A 151 -11.28 0.51 -8.92
C CYS A 151 -12.77 0.61 -8.55
N GLU A 152 -13.64 0.87 -9.53
CA GLU A 152 -15.10 0.90 -9.34
C GLU A 152 -15.64 -0.50 -9.09
N ALA A 153 -15.17 -1.50 -9.83
CA ALA A 153 -15.60 -2.89 -9.67
C ALA A 153 -15.16 -3.53 -8.34
N ILE A 154 -13.96 -3.20 -7.84
CA ILE A 154 -13.43 -3.79 -6.59
C ILE A 154 -13.93 -3.08 -5.33
N CYS A 155 -14.50 -1.87 -5.45
CA CYS A 155 -14.92 -1.09 -4.29
C CYS A 155 -16.06 -1.82 -3.54
N PRO A 156 -15.84 -2.29 -2.30
CA PRO A 156 -16.83 -3.09 -1.58
C PRO A 156 -18.08 -2.27 -1.20
N ALA A 157 -17.91 -0.95 -1.03
CA ALA A 157 -18.98 -0.02 -0.70
C ALA A 157 -19.57 0.70 -1.93
N GLN A 158 -19.07 0.40 -3.15
CA GLN A 158 -19.49 1.05 -4.39
C GLN A 158 -19.51 2.60 -4.29
N ALA A 159 -18.47 3.16 -3.68
CA ALA A 159 -18.35 4.60 -3.42
C ALA A 159 -17.84 5.40 -4.63
N ILE A 160 -17.27 4.71 -5.62
CA ILE A 160 -16.61 5.32 -6.77
C ILE A 160 -17.55 5.25 -7.98
N THR A 161 -17.66 6.32 -8.75
CA THR A 161 -18.37 6.32 -10.04
C THR A 161 -17.48 6.88 -11.14
N ILE A 162 -17.31 6.13 -12.24
CA ILE A 162 -16.36 6.48 -13.30
C ILE A 162 -17.06 6.51 -14.67
N GLU A 163 -16.94 7.65 -15.36
CA GLU A 163 -17.32 7.82 -16.76
C GLU A 163 -16.08 8.07 -17.60
N SER A 164 -16.04 7.49 -18.80
CA SER A 164 -14.85 7.50 -19.66
C SER A 164 -15.20 7.92 -21.07
N GLU A 165 -14.41 8.86 -21.61
CA GLU A 165 -14.53 9.32 -22.99
C GLU A 165 -13.15 9.33 -23.65
N THR A 166 -13.14 9.33 -24.98
CA THR A 166 -11.92 9.49 -25.77
C THR A 166 -11.59 10.97 -25.91
N ARG A 167 -10.39 11.38 -25.49
CA ARG A 167 -9.89 12.73 -25.70
C ARG A 167 -9.50 12.94 -27.18
N GLU A 168 -9.31 14.19 -27.59
CA GLU A 168 -8.84 14.59 -28.92
C GLU A 168 -7.54 13.87 -29.34
N ASP A 169 -6.68 13.55 -28.38
CA ASP A 169 -5.42 12.82 -28.60
C ASP A 169 -5.61 11.30 -28.83
N GLY A 170 -6.85 10.80 -28.85
CA GLY A 170 -7.17 9.38 -28.95
C GLY A 170 -6.93 8.57 -27.67
N SER A 171 -6.38 9.20 -26.62
CA SER A 171 -6.23 8.57 -25.30
C SER A 171 -7.56 8.48 -24.57
N ARG A 172 -7.77 7.37 -23.85
CA ARG A 172 -9.01 7.15 -23.08
C ARG A 172 -8.84 7.69 -21.66
N ARG A 173 -9.65 8.67 -21.28
CA ARG A 173 -9.56 9.38 -19.99
C ARG A 173 -10.91 9.44 -19.30
N THR A 174 -10.88 9.80 -18.02
CA THR A 174 -12.11 9.96 -17.23
C THR A 174 -12.66 11.38 -17.40
N THR A 175 -13.93 11.50 -17.74
CA THR A 175 -14.64 12.79 -17.68
C THR A 175 -15.16 13.05 -16.28
N ARG A 176 -15.71 12.01 -15.67
CA ARG A 176 -16.19 12.00 -14.30
C ARG A 176 -15.46 10.91 -13.50
N TYR A 177 -14.91 11.30 -12.36
CA TYR A 177 -14.30 10.40 -11.40
C TYR A 177 -14.67 10.92 -10.02
N ASP A 178 -15.75 10.38 -9.48
CA ASP A 178 -16.30 10.88 -8.22
C ASP A 178 -16.20 9.81 -7.15
N ILE A 179 -15.79 10.21 -5.95
CA ILE A 179 -15.72 9.36 -4.77
C ILE A 179 -16.56 9.97 -3.66
N ASP A 180 -17.52 9.19 -3.15
CA ASP A 180 -18.27 9.54 -1.96
C ASP A 180 -17.49 9.10 -0.71
N MET A 181 -16.82 10.04 -0.04
CA MET A 181 -16.05 9.74 1.19
C MET A 181 -16.95 9.33 2.36
N THR A 182 -18.26 9.57 2.29
CA THR A 182 -19.22 9.10 3.29
C THR A 182 -19.55 7.61 3.14
N LYS A 183 -19.36 7.05 1.94
CA LYS A 183 -19.50 5.61 1.67
C LYS A 183 -18.17 4.87 1.75
N CYS A 184 -17.06 5.55 1.45
CA CYS A 184 -15.75 4.94 1.46
C CYS A 184 -15.38 4.41 2.85
N ILE A 185 -14.89 3.16 2.90
CA ILE A 185 -14.46 2.49 4.14
C ILE A 185 -12.93 2.46 4.31
N TYR A 186 -12.18 3.15 3.44
CA TYR A 186 -10.71 3.26 3.49
C TYR A 186 -9.99 1.91 3.56
N CYS A 187 -10.43 0.96 2.72
CA CYS A 187 -9.88 -0.39 2.69
C CYS A 187 -8.59 -0.53 1.87
N GLY A 188 -8.23 0.43 1.02
CA GLY A 188 -7.06 0.36 0.15
C GLY A 188 -7.18 -0.55 -1.07
N PHE A 189 -8.32 -1.20 -1.33
CA PHE A 189 -8.47 -2.06 -2.51
C PHE A 189 -8.36 -1.30 -3.83
N CYS A 190 -8.73 -0.03 -3.86
CA CYS A 190 -8.59 0.81 -5.05
C CYS A 190 -7.12 1.04 -5.42
N GLN A 191 -6.23 1.16 -4.43
CA GLN A 191 -4.79 1.36 -4.61
C GLN A 191 -4.12 0.10 -5.14
N GLU A 192 -4.46 -1.08 -4.59
CA GLU A 192 -3.87 -2.35 -5.04
C GLU A 192 -4.45 -2.85 -6.37
N ALA A 193 -5.72 -2.52 -6.67
CA ALA A 193 -6.34 -2.94 -7.93
C ALA A 193 -5.96 -2.04 -9.12
N CYS A 194 -5.31 -0.90 -8.89
CA CYS A 194 -5.00 0.03 -9.97
C CYS A 194 -3.78 -0.47 -10.76
N PRO A 195 -3.90 -0.79 -12.06
CA PRO A 195 -2.77 -1.33 -12.83
C PRO A 195 -1.66 -0.32 -13.13
N VAL A 196 -1.89 0.96 -12.84
CA VAL A 196 -1.01 2.09 -13.19
C VAL A 196 -0.74 3.02 -11.99
N ASP A 197 -1.12 2.59 -10.78
CA ASP A 197 -1.02 3.38 -9.54
C ASP A 197 -1.60 4.81 -9.67
N ALA A 198 -2.76 4.93 -10.33
CA ALA A 198 -3.40 6.23 -10.56
C ALA A 198 -4.08 6.79 -9.32
N ILE A 199 -4.79 5.94 -8.57
CA ILE A 199 -5.42 6.30 -7.30
C ILE A 199 -4.61 5.68 -6.17
N VAL A 200 -4.37 6.48 -5.15
CA VAL A 200 -3.62 6.09 -3.95
C VAL A 200 -4.29 6.70 -2.73
N GLU A 201 -4.13 6.06 -1.60
CA GLU A 201 -4.49 6.61 -0.30
C GLU A 201 -3.28 7.33 0.28
N SER A 202 -3.44 8.60 0.61
CA SER A 202 -2.40 9.44 1.18
C SER A 202 -2.30 9.25 2.70
N SER A 203 -1.28 9.85 3.30
CA SER A 203 -1.11 9.91 4.76
C SER A 203 -2.03 10.93 5.45
N ASN A 204 -2.75 11.76 4.69
CA ASN A 204 -3.56 12.82 5.28
C ASN A 204 -4.80 12.23 5.97
N THR A 205 -5.00 12.59 7.23
CA THR A 205 -6.16 12.19 8.06
C THR A 205 -7.03 13.36 8.47
N GLU A 206 -6.49 14.57 8.39
CA GLU A 206 -7.07 15.78 8.99
C GLU A 206 -7.84 16.58 7.94
N TYR A 207 -8.90 16.00 7.39
CA TYR A 207 -9.76 16.62 6.37
C TYR A 207 -11.25 16.61 6.78
N SER A 208 -11.53 16.71 8.08
CA SER A 208 -12.90 16.89 8.58
C SER A 208 -13.49 18.18 8.02
N THR A 209 -14.68 18.08 7.42
CA THR A 209 -15.42 19.21 6.83
C THR A 209 -16.68 19.49 7.63
N GLU A 210 -17.19 20.72 7.53
CA GLU A 210 -18.41 21.15 8.22
C GLU A 210 -19.68 20.66 7.50
N THR A 211 -19.62 20.55 6.17
CA THR A 211 -20.74 20.14 5.33
C THR A 211 -20.51 18.75 4.74
N ARG A 212 -21.62 18.07 4.39
CA ARG A 212 -21.58 16.73 3.78
C ARG A 212 -21.18 16.80 2.32
N GLU A 213 -21.58 17.86 1.63
CA GLU A 213 -21.35 18.08 0.21
C GLU A 213 -19.84 18.18 -0.09
N GLU A 214 -19.05 18.72 0.85
CA GLU A 214 -17.60 18.78 0.72
C GLU A 214 -16.93 17.39 0.73
N LEU A 215 -17.58 16.35 1.28
CA LEU A 215 -17.11 14.96 1.31
C LEU A 215 -17.44 14.18 0.03
N LEU A 216 -18.20 14.79 -0.90
CA LEU A 216 -18.40 14.26 -2.24
C LEU A 216 -17.28 14.80 -3.13
N TYR A 217 -16.27 13.99 -3.36
CA TYR A 217 -15.07 14.41 -4.08
C TYR A 217 -15.25 14.22 -5.57
N ASN A 218 -15.05 15.31 -6.31
CA ASN A 218 -14.95 15.28 -7.77
C ASN A 218 -13.51 14.96 -8.20
N LYS A 219 -13.34 14.64 -9.49
CA LYS A 219 -12.03 14.39 -10.12
C LYS A 219 -11.01 15.48 -9.82
N ASP A 220 -11.41 16.75 -9.95
CA ASP A 220 -10.51 17.89 -9.78
C ASP A 220 -9.99 18.02 -8.34
N LYS A 221 -10.83 17.72 -7.35
CA LYS A 221 -10.43 17.72 -5.94
C LYS A 221 -9.40 16.62 -5.67
N LEU A 222 -9.61 15.43 -6.23
CA LEU A 222 -8.67 14.31 -6.09
C LEU A 222 -7.32 14.57 -6.77
N LEU A 223 -7.33 15.25 -7.92
CA LEU A 223 -6.10 15.69 -8.58
C LEU A 223 -5.38 16.77 -7.76
N ALA A 224 -6.11 17.74 -7.21
CA ALA A 224 -5.54 18.76 -6.34
C ALA A 224 -4.93 18.17 -5.06
N ASN A 225 -5.51 17.09 -4.53
CA ASN A 225 -4.92 16.33 -3.42
C ASN A 225 -3.61 15.65 -3.81
N GLY A 226 -3.60 15.01 -4.99
CA GLY A 226 -2.39 14.42 -5.56
C GLY A 226 -1.29 15.45 -5.76
N ASP A 227 -1.60 16.59 -6.38
CA ASP A 227 -0.63 17.65 -6.64
C ASP A 227 -0.03 18.23 -5.35
N ARG A 228 -0.83 18.33 -4.26
CA ARG A 228 -0.34 18.77 -2.93
C ARG A 228 0.55 17.75 -2.23
N MET A 229 0.27 16.46 -2.41
CA MET A 229 0.87 15.38 -1.61
C MET A 229 1.82 14.46 -2.41
N GLU A 230 2.06 14.73 -3.68
CA GLU A 230 2.80 13.84 -4.59
C GLU A 230 4.20 13.48 -4.04
N ALA A 231 4.90 14.43 -3.42
CA ALA A 231 6.22 14.19 -2.85
C ALA A 231 6.20 13.16 -1.71
N GLU A 232 5.22 13.26 -0.81
CA GLU A 232 5.08 12.35 0.33
C GLU A 232 4.58 10.97 -0.12
N ILE A 233 3.57 10.96 -1.00
CA ILE A 233 3.04 9.73 -1.58
C ILE A 233 4.13 8.98 -2.37
N ALA A 234 4.95 9.69 -3.15
CA ALA A 234 6.08 9.08 -3.86
C ALA A 234 7.11 8.45 -2.91
N ALA A 235 7.44 9.13 -1.80
CA ALA A 235 8.34 8.59 -0.79
C ALA A 235 7.76 7.34 -0.10
N ASN A 236 6.47 7.37 0.26
CA ASN A 236 5.79 6.23 0.88
C ASN A 236 5.73 5.04 -0.08
N LEU A 237 5.36 5.25 -1.34
CA LEU A 237 5.31 4.19 -2.35
C LEU A 237 6.71 3.63 -2.63
N HIS A 238 7.75 4.48 -2.66
CA HIS A 238 9.13 4.03 -2.77
C HIS A 238 9.57 3.18 -1.55
N SER A 239 9.04 3.42 -0.35
CA SER A 239 9.34 2.56 0.79
C SER A 239 8.56 1.22 0.77
N ASP A 240 7.38 1.20 0.13
CA ASP A 240 6.45 0.05 0.15
C ASP A 240 6.59 -0.89 -1.06
N HIS A 241 7.17 -0.44 -2.18
CA HIS A 241 7.15 -1.15 -3.47
C HIS A 241 7.64 -2.61 -3.46
N VAL A 242 8.47 -3.01 -2.49
CA VAL A 242 9.00 -4.39 -2.38
C VAL A 242 7.92 -5.39 -1.91
N TYR A 243 6.87 -4.92 -1.25
CA TYR A 243 5.86 -5.75 -0.60
C TYR A 243 4.54 -5.85 -1.39
N ARG A 244 4.49 -5.27 -2.58
CA ARG A 244 3.38 -5.30 -3.54
C ARG A 244 3.70 -6.27 -4.67
#